data_AF-A0A3C2BBH8-F1
#
_entry.id   AF-A0A3C2BBH8-F1
#
_cell.length_a   1.000
_cell.length_b   1.000
_cell.length_c   1.000
_cell.angle_alpha   90.00
_cell.angle_beta   90.00
_cell.angle_gamma   90.00
#
_symmetry.space_group_name_H-M   'P 1'
#
loop_
_entity.id
_entity.type
_entity.pdbx_description
1 polymer ?
#
loop_
_entity_poly.entity_id
_entity_poly.type
_entity_poly.pdbx_seq_one_letter_code
_entity_poly.pdbx_strand_id
1 'polypeptide(L)'
;MKKLRGFTLIELIVVIAIIGILSAILGLNMMNYIANSRIKSQNNNARVIFNGAQSIVQEYKFAERKSDDADKNIGSGTFIFYWDGHNGSAEKEGATVSNALFIQRFSNSVNKLFTGSEETVYKVYVENYIVKSVVSGRTDFDRYKGSYPKKSDVATSGNISSFGETEMQAYQ
;
A
#
# COMPACT_ATOMS: atom_id res chain seq x y z
N MET A 1 3.01 -65.12 -12.56
CA MET A 1 3.55 -64.40 -11.39
C MET A 1 4.22 -63.12 -11.86
N LYS A 2 3.69 -61.93 -11.51
CA LYS A 2 4.31 -60.64 -11.87
C LYS A 2 5.53 -60.41 -10.96
N LYS A 3 6.74 -60.35 -11.52
CA LYS A 3 7.95 -59.91 -10.80
C LYS A 3 7.82 -58.42 -10.48
N LEU A 4 7.70 -58.08 -9.20
CA LEU A 4 7.88 -56.72 -8.73
C LEU A 4 9.38 -56.42 -8.73
N ARG A 5 9.84 -55.51 -9.60
CA ARG A 5 11.20 -54.99 -9.54
C ARG A 5 11.29 -54.05 -8.35
N GLY A 6 12.09 -54.40 -7.35
CA GLY A 6 12.38 -53.55 -6.21
C GLY A 6 13.33 -52.42 -6.59
N PHE A 7 13.20 -51.28 -5.91
CA PHE A 7 14.08 -50.12 -6.02
C PHE A 7 15.41 -50.42 -5.32
N THR A 8 16.54 -50.00 -5.87
CA THR A 8 17.84 -50.20 -5.22
C THR A 8 18.11 -49.12 -4.17
N LEU A 9 18.84 -49.46 -3.10
CA LEU A 9 19.21 -48.50 -2.06
C LEU A 9 20.05 -47.34 -2.62
N ILE A 10 20.89 -47.62 -3.63
CA ILE A 10 21.74 -46.60 -4.25
C ILE A 10 20.91 -45.57 -5.02
N GLU A 11 19.89 -46.02 -5.76
CA GLU A 11 18.97 -45.10 -6.45
C GLU A 11 18.27 -44.18 -5.46
N LEU A 12 17.94 -44.66 -4.26
CA LEU A 12 17.29 -43.84 -3.24
C LEU A 12 18.24 -42.80 -2.63
N ILE A 13 19.48 -43.20 -2.33
CA ILE A 13 20.48 -42.33 -1.71
C ILE A 13 20.86 -41.17 -2.65
N VAL A 14 21.01 -41.44 -3.95
CA VAL A 14 21.31 -40.40 -4.93
C VAL A 14 20.17 -39.38 -5.02
N VAL A 15 18.92 -39.83 -4.96
CA VAL A 15 17.74 -38.95 -5.03
C VAL A 15 17.67 -38.00 -3.83
N ILE A 16 17.85 -38.51 -2.60
CA ILE A 16 17.82 -37.65 -1.40
C ILE A 16 18.98 -36.65 -1.39
N ALA A 17 20.14 -37.02 -1.95
CA ALA A 17 21.29 -36.12 -2.06
C ALA A 17 20.99 -34.93 -3.00
N ILE A 18 20.41 -35.19 -4.17
CA ILE A 18 20.04 -34.13 -5.12
C ILE A 18 18.92 -33.24 -4.56
N ILE A 19 17.88 -33.83 -3.95
CA ILE A 19 16.79 -33.09 -3.30
C ILE A 19 17.34 -32.18 -2.18
N GLY A 20 18.30 -32.66 -1.39
CA GLY A 20 18.96 -31.87 -0.34
C GLY A 20 19.67 -30.63 -0.89
N ILE A 21 20.43 -30.78 -1.97
CA ILE A 21 21.15 -29.66 -2.61
C ILE A 21 20.16 -28.64 -3.20
N LEU A 22 19.15 -29.10 -3.94
CA LEU A 22 18.13 -28.22 -4.51
C LEU A 22 17.35 -27.47 -3.43
N SER A 23 16.98 -28.15 -2.35
CA SER A 23 16.24 -27.55 -1.22
C SER A 23 17.08 -26.47 -0.51
N ALA A 24 18.39 -26.69 -0.38
CA ALA A 24 19.29 -25.71 0.24
C ALA A 24 19.39 -24.41 -0.56
N ILE A 25 19.50 -24.50 -1.90
CA ILE A 25 19.57 -23.31 -2.77
C ILE A 25 18.24 -22.54 -2.76
N LEU A 26 17.11 -23.25 -2.75
CA LEU A 26 15.78 -22.63 -2.70
C LEU A 26 15.54 -21.90 -1.37
N GLY A 27 15.87 -22.52 -0.24
CA GLY A 27 15.62 -21.97 1.10
C GLY A 27 16.21 -20.57 1.31
N LEU A 28 17.43 -20.33 0.82
CA LEU A 28 18.11 -19.03 0.97
C LEU A 28 17.47 -17.90 0.14
N ASN A 29 16.93 -18.23 -1.04
CA ASN A 29 16.42 -17.21 -1.97
C ASN A 29 14.97 -16.79 -1.71
N MET A 30 14.19 -17.60 -0.99
CA MET A 30 12.77 -17.34 -0.73
C MET A 30 12.52 -16.11 0.14
N MET A 31 13.40 -15.80 1.09
CA MET A 31 13.20 -14.67 2.01
C MET A 31 13.13 -13.32 1.27
N ASN A 32 14.07 -13.07 0.37
CA ASN A 32 14.13 -11.84 -0.42
C ASN A 32 13.00 -11.78 -1.45
N TYR A 33 12.61 -12.93 -2.02
CA TYR A 33 11.50 -13.01 -2.95
C TYR A 33 10.17 -12.61 -2.29
N ILE A 34 9.90 -13.10 -1.08
CA ILE A 34 8.67 -12.78 -0.34
C ILE A 34 8.65 -11.28 0.02
N ALA A 35 9.76 -10.73 0.51
CA ALA A 35 9.86 -9.30 0.83
C ALA A 35 9.56 -8.42 -0.40
N ASN A 36 10.24 -8.68 -1.52
CA ASN A 36 10.05 -7.93 -2.76
C ASN A 36 8.64 -8.10 -3.33
N SER A 37 8.06 -9.29 -3.21
CA SER A 37 6.68 -9.54 -3.65
C SER A 37 5.68 -8.74 -2.84
N ARG A 38 5.88 -8.60 -1.52
CA ARG A 38 5.02 -7.78 -0.66
C ARG A 38 5.10 -6.31 -1.02
N ILE A 39 6.31 -5.77 -1.16
CA ILE A 39 6.53 -4.37 -1.55
C ILE A 39 5.89 -4.09 -2.92
N LYS A 40 6.06 -4.98 -3.91
CA LYS A 40 5.43 -4.85 -5.23
C LYS A 40 3.90 -4.88 -5.15
N SER A 41 3.33 -5.77 -4.33
CA SER A 41 1.88 -5.79 -4.10
C SER A 41 1.39 -4.46 -3.53
N GLN A 42 2.12 -3.89 -2.56
CA GLN A 42 1.75 -2.60 -1.98
C GLN A 42 1.94 -1.44 -2.96
N ASN A 43 2.98 -1.44 -3.80
CA ASN A 43 3.14 -0.44 -4.86
C ASN A 43 1.96 -0.47 -5.85
N ASN A 44 1.42 -1.65 -6.16
CA ASN A 44 0.23 -1.78 -6.99
C ASN A 44 -1.01 -1.23 -6.29
N ASN A 45 -1.21 -1.54 -5.00
CA ASN A 45 -2.29 -0.98 -4.21
C ASN A 45 -2.21 0.55 -4.14
N ALA A 46 -1.02 1.10 -3.82
CA ALA A 46 -0.77 2.53 -3.79
C ALA A 46 -1.12 3.21 -5.13
N ARG A 47 -0.86 2.55 -6.27
CA ARG A 47 -1.23 3.06 -7.60
C ARG A 47 -2.75 3.10 -7.81
N VAL A 48 -3.46 2.05 -7.40
CA VAL A 48 -4.94 2.01 -7.48
C VAL A 48 -5.54 3.10 -6.60
N ILE A 49 -5.05 3.22 -5.36
CA ILE A 49 -5.45 4.24 -4.40
C ILE A 49 -5.17 5.64 -4.95
N PHE A 50 -4.00 5.88 -5.54
CA PHE A 50 -3.64 7.17 -6.14
C PHE A 50 -4.64 7.59 -7.22
N ASN A 51 -4.98 6.69 -8.15
CA ASN A 51 -5.92 6.99 -9.22
C ASN A 51 -7.35 7.22 -8.68
N GLY A 52 -7.75 6.45 -7.67
CA GLY A 52 -9.02 6.60 -6.98
C GLY A 52 -9.14 7.93 -6.26
N ALA A 53 -8.13 8.25 -5.44
CA ALA A 53 -7.99 9.52 -4.75
C ALA A 53 -8.00 10.68 -5.74
N GLN A 54 -7.27 10.57 -6.86
CA GLN A 54 -7.25 11.63 -7.88
C GLN A 54 -8.64 11.89 -8.44
N SER A 55 -9.42 10.83 -8.69
CA SER A 55 -10.78 10.95 -9.23
C SER A 55 -11.72 11.68 -8.26
N ILE A 56 -11.72 11.30 -6.98
CA ILE A 56 -12.58 11.94 -5.97
C ILE A 56 -12.14 13.36 -5.65
N VAL A 57 -10.83 13.62 -5.59
CA VAL A 57 -10.29 14.96 -5.36
C VAL A 57 -10.71 15.90 -6.49
N GLN A 58 -10.71 15.44 -7.75
CA GLN A 58 -11.22 16.25 -8.87
C GLN A 58 -12.72 16.51 -8.74
N GLU A 59 -13.53 15.53 -8.32
CA GLU A 59 -14.96 15.75 -8.05
C GLU A 59 -15.18 16.85 -7.01
N TYR A 60 -14.43 16.81 -5.90
CA TYR A 60 -14.47 17.85 -4.87
C TYR A 60 -14.00 19.21 -5.39
N LYS A 61 -13.00 19.27 -6.27
CA LYS A 61 -12.59 20.53 -6.91
C LYS A 61 -13.75 21.22 -7.64
N PHE A 62 -14.62 20.45 -8.30
CA PHE A 62 -15.80 20.99 -8.94
C PHE A 62 -16.88 21.39 -7.94
N ALA A 63 -17.14 20.55 -6.94
CA ALA A 63 -18.15 20.81 -5.91
C ALA A 63 -17.83 22.04 -5.06
N GLU A 64 -16.56 22.22 -4.70
CA GLU A 64 -16.08 23.30 -3.84
C GLU A 64 -15.81 24.61 -4.60
N ARG A 65 -16.03 24.65 -5.93
CA ARG A 65 -15.69 25.82 -6.76
C ARG A 65 -16.40 27.12 -6.34
N LYS A 66 -17.61 27.01 -5.79
CA LYS A 66 -18.43 28.15 -5.34
C LYS A 66 -18.48 28.27 -3.81
N SER A 67 -17.77 27.40 -3.10
CA SER A 67 -17.68 27.45 -1.64
C SER A 67 -16.62 28.47 -1.24
N ASP A 68 -16.83 29.11 -0.10
CA ASP A 68 -15.80 29.93 0.53
C ASP A 68 -14.64 29.05 1.00
N ASP A 69 -13.41 29.58 1.03
CA ASP A 69 -12.20 28.81 1.33
C ASP A 69 -12.24 28.13 2.71
N ALA A 70 -12.96 28.73 3.66
CA ALA A 70 -13.17 28.19 5.01
C ALA A 70 -14.02 26.90 5.02
N ASP A 71 -14.93 26.75 4.04
CA ASP A 71 -15.84 25.60 3.96
C ASP A 71 -15.30 24.46 3.08
N LYS A 72 -14.17 24.68 2.40
CA LYS A 72 -13.53 23.67 1.55
C LYS A 72 -12.82 22.63 2.40
N ASN A 73 -13.20 21.36 2.24
CA ASN A 73 -12.60 20.24 2.95
C ASN A 73 -11.20 19.92 2.40
N ILE A 74 -11.01 20.05 1.08
CA ILE A 74 -9.70 19.88 0.44
C ILE A 74 -9.07 21.27 0.21
N GLY A 75 -9.74 22.12 -0.58
CA GLY A 75 -9.25 23.47 -0.87
C GLY A 75 -7.92 23.55 -1.62
N SER A 76 -7.39 24.77 -1.73
CA SER A 76 -5.98 25.00 -2.04
C SER A 76 -5.10 24.65 -0.86
N GLY A 77 -3.81 24.41 -1.10
CA GLY A 77 -2.83 24.03 -0.08
C GLY A 77 -2.69 22.52 0.07
N THR A 78 -2.13 22.11 1.21
CA THR A 78 -1.92 20.70 1.54
C THR A 78 -3.18 20.10 2.12
N PHE A 79 -3.57 18.94 1.58
CA PHE A 79 -4.54 18.05 2.16
C PHE A 79 -3.94 16.64 2.29
N ILE A 80 -4.13 16.03 3.44
CA ILE A 80 -3.66 14.68 3.75
C ILE A 80 -4.85 13.86 4.20
N PHE A 81 -4.97 12.65 3.67
CA PHE A 81 -5.95 11.68 4.10
C PHE A 81 -5.24 10.42 4.56
N TYR A 82 -5.63 9.87 5.71
CA TYR A 82 -5.10 8.64 6.27
C TYR A 82 -6.24 7.65 6.52
N TRP A 83 -6.00 6.38 6.21
CA TRP A 83 -6.91 5.27 6.45
C TRP A 83 -6.18 4.19 7.23
N ASP A 84 -6.73 3.82 8.39
CA ASP A 84 -6.14 2.84 9.31
C ASP A 84 -6.60 1.39 9.08
N GLY A 85 -7.42 1.15 8.05
CA GLY A 85 -8.09 -0.12 7.79
C GLY A 85 -9.60 -0.09 8.12
N HIS A 86 -10.04 0.81 9.00
CA HIS A 86 -11.43 0.86 9.48
C HIS A 86 -12.01 2.28 9.47
N ASN A 87 -11.20 3.27 9.83
CA ASN A 87 -11.56 4.66 9.94
C ASN A 87 -10.63 5.53 9.09
N GLY A 88 -11.21 6.59 8.54
CA GLY A 88 -10.47 7.64 7.86
C GLY A 88 -10.23 8.82 8.79
N SER A 89 -9.09 9.49 8.62
CA SER A 89 -8.83 10.82 9.15
C SER A 89 -8.29 11.71 8.03
N ALA A 90 -8.50 13.01 8.16
CA ALA A 90 -8.02 13.97 7.19
C ALA A 90 -7.50 15.23 7.87
N GLU A 91 -6.48 15.83 7.27
CA GLU A 91 -5.83 17.05 7.71
C GLU A 91 -5.70 18.00 6.52
N LYS A 92 -5.97 19.28 6.72
CA LYS A 92 -5.78 20.35 5.75
C LYS A 92 -4.88 21.40 6.37
N GLU A 93 -3.76 21.70 5.74
CA GLU A 93 -2.76 22.67 6.22
C GLU A 93 -2.38 22.44 7.71
N GLY A 94 -2.30 21.17 8.13
CA GLY A 94 -1.98 20.76 9.50
C GLY A 94 -3.14 20.82 10.50
N ALA A 95 -4.34 21.21 10.08
CA ALA A 95 -5.55 21.20 10.91
C ALA A 95 -6.46 20.00 10.57
N THR A 96 -7.05 19.38 11.58
CA THR A 96 -7.99 18.27 11.38
C THR A 96 -9.24 18.71 10.61
N VAL A 97 -9.62 17.92 9.61
CA VAL A 97 -10.91 18.06 8.90
C VAL A 97 -11.97 17.27 9.66
N SER A 98 -12.88 17.96 10.36
CA SER A 98 -13.89 17.32 11.22
C SER A 98 -15.15 16.83 10.49
N ASN A 99 -15.22 16.99 9.16
CA ASN A 99 -16.39 16.59 8.38
C ASN A 99 -16.44 15.06 8.18
N ALA A 100 -17.13 14.36 9.09
CA ALA A 100 -17.24 12.91 9.08
C ALA A 100 -17.88 12.36 7.79
N LEU A 101 -18.86 13.06 7.20
CA LEU A 101 -19.50 12.63 5.95
C LEU A 101 -18.55 12.72 4.76
N PHE A 102 -17.74 13.77 4.70
CA PHE A 102 -16.67 13.90 3.72
C PHE A 102 -15.67 12.74 3.84
N ILE A 103 -15.17 12.49 5.06
CA ILE A 103 -14.22 11.40 5.34
C ILE A 103 -14.81 10.06 4.90
N GLN A 104 -16.03 9.74 5.29
CA GLN A 104 -16.69 8.48 4.91
C GLN A 104 -16.84 8.33 3.39
N ARG A 105 -17.22 9.40 2.69
CA ARG A 105 -17.34 9.38 1.22
C ARG A 105 -15.98 9.16 0.56
N PHE A 106 -14.95 9.86 1.05
CA PHE A 106 -13.58 9.69 0.56
C PHE A 106 -13.12 8.24 0.74
N SER A 107 -13.20 7.70 1.96
CA SER A 107 -12.84 6.32 2.27
C SER A 107 -13.61 5.34 1.39
N ASN A 108 -14.94 5.46 1.33
CA ASN A 108 -15.78 4.51 0.60
C ASN A 108 -15.49 4.49 -0.90
N SER A 109 -15.22 5.65 -1.50
CA SER A 109 -14.91 5.72 -2.92
C SER A 109 -13.56 5.11 -3.25
N VAL A 110 -12.56 5.29 -2.39
CA VAL A 110 -11.23 4.69 -2.58
C VAL A 110 -11.23 3.19 -2.27
N ASN A 111 -11.82 2.79 -1.14
CA ASN A 111 -11.83 1.42 -0.64
C ASN A 111 -12.60 0.45 -1.55
N LYS A 112 -13.59 0.94 -2.30
CA LYS A 112 -14.32 0.12 -3.30
C LYS A 112 -13.48 -0.24 -4.53
N LEU A 113 -12.33 0.40 -4.74
CA LEU A 113 -11.49 0.19 -5.93
C LEU A 113 -10.55 -1.00 -5.81
N PHE A 114 -10.41 -1.58 -4.62
CA PHE A 114 -9.52 -2.71 -4.39
C PHE A 114 -10.06 -3.65 -3.31
N THR A 115 -9.68 -4.92 -3.37
CA THR A 115 -10.05 -5.92 -2.37
C THR A 115 -9.09 -5.87 -1.17
N GLY A 116 -9.60 -6.09 0.05
CA GLY A 116 -8.78 -6.08 1.26
C GLY A 116 -8.50 -4.69 1.83
N SER A 117 -9.42 -3.73 1.62
CA SER A 117 -9.34 -2.39 2.20
C SER A 117 -9.34 -2.38 3.73
N GLU A 118 -9.88 -3.43 4.35
CA GLU A 118 -9.86 -3.62 5.81
C GLU A 118 -8.48 -4.06 6.34
N GLU A 119 -7.66 -4.65 5.47
CA GLU A 119 -6.31 -5.11 5.79
C GLU A 119 -5.22 -4.20 5.20
N THR A 120 -5.60 -3.07 4.60
CA THR A 120 -4.67 -2.16 3.95
C THR A 120 -4.77 -0.79 4.61
N VAL A 121 -3.65 -0.35 5.16
CA VAL A 121 -3.46 1.01 5.67
C VAL A 121 -2.87 1.85 4.56
N TYR A 122 -3.36 3.08 4.38
CA TYR A 122 -2.78 3.99 3.39
C TYR A 122 -2.87 5.46 3.80
N LYS A 123 -1.96 6.25 3.23
CA LYS A 123 -1.96 7.70 3.36
C LYS A 123 -1.85 8.33 1.98
N VAL A 124 -2.66 9.35 1.74
CA VAL A 124 -2.75 10.10 0.49
C VAL A 124 -2.34 11.54 0.77
N TYR A 125 -1.39 12.06 0.01
CA TYR A 125 -1.00 13.46 0.04
C TYR A 125 -1.48 14.14 -1.24
N VAL A 126 -2.21 15.23 -1.05
CA VAL A 126 -2.85 16.04 -2.08
C VAL A 126 -2.40 17.48 -1.89
N GLU A 127 -2.08 18.14 -3.00
CA GLU A 127 -1.77 19.56 -2.99
C GLU A 127 -2.57 20.22 -4.11
N ASN A 128 -3.35 21.26 -3.78
CA ASN A 128 -4.12 22.02 -4.76
C ASN A 128 -5.01 21.13 -5.65
N TYR A 129 -5.72 20.19 -5.03
CA TYR A 129 -6.53 19.16 -5.70
C TYR A 129 -5.75 18.20 -6.63
N ILE A 130 -4.44 18.09 -6.50
CA ILE A 130 -3.63 17.14 -7.26
C ILE A 130 -2.99 16.17 -6.28
N VAL A 131 -3.28 14.87 -6.42
CA VAL A 131 -2.62 13.84 -5.62
C VAL A 131 -1.15 13.81 -6.02
N LYS A 132 -0.28 13.93 -5.02
CA LYS A 132 1.18 13.99 -5.21
C LYS A 132 1.82 12.66 -4.89
N SER A 133 1.39 12.01 -3.81
CA SER A 133 1.89 10.69 -3.41
C SER A 133 0.88 9.90 -2.60
N VAL A 134 1.05 8.59 -2.62
CA VAL A 134 0.33 7.62 -1.80
C VAL A 134 1.35 6.65 -1.23
N VAL A 135 1.19 6.30 0.05
CA VAL A 135 1.91 5.21 0.72
C VAL A 135 0.88 4.20 1.22
N SER A 136 1.14 2.91 1.05
CA SER A 136 0.28 1.84 1.57
C SER A 136 1.09 0.72 2.25
N GLY A 137 0.45 0.00 3.15
CA GLY A 137 1.01 -1.15 3.86
C GLY A 137 -0.09 -2.04 4.41
N ARG A 138 0.26 -3.22 4.95
CA ARG A 138 -0.73 -4.10 5.59
C ARG A 138 -1.16 -3.56 6.96
N THR A 139 -0.25 -2.89 7.65
CA THR A 139 -0.49 -2.25 8.94
C THR A 139 0.25 -0.91 8.96
N ASP A 140 -0.09 -0.06 9.92
CA ASP A 140 0.58 1.23 10.08
C ASP A 140 2.10 1.11 10.28
N PHE A 141 2.51 0.03 10.97
CA PHE A 141 3.90 -0.28 11.30
C PHE A 141 4.58 -1.24 10.30
N ASP A 142 3.90 -1.64 9.21
CA ASP A 142 4.41 -2.67 8.30
C ASP A 142 5.76 -2.25 7.71
N ARG A 143 6.76 -3.14 7.73
CA ARG A 143 8.07 -2.85 7.16
C ARG A 143 8.03 -2.84 5.62
N TYR A 144 7.08 -3.55 5.02
CA TYR A 144 6.94 -3.71 3.57
C TYR A 144 5.91 -2.71 3.01
N LYS A 145 6.28 -1.43 3.01
CA LYS A 145 5.43 -0.36 2.50
C LYS A 145 5.62 -0.17 1.00
N GLY A 146 4.52 0.09 0.31
CA GLY A 146 4.50 0.48 -1.08
C GLY A 146 4.23 1.97 -1.24
N SER A 147 4.62 2.55 -2.37
CA SER A 147 4.41 3.95 -2.68
C SER A 147 4.15 4.17 -4.17
N TYR A 148 3.46 5.26 -4.48
CA TYR A 148 3.20 5.73 -5.84
C TYR A 148 3.11 7.26 -5.83
N PRO A 149 3.55 8.00 -6.88
CA PRO A 149 4.04 7.54 -8.19
C PRO A 149 5.43 6.91 -8.17
N LYS A 150 6.28 7.29 -7.23
CA LYS A 150 7.59 6.67 -7.05
C LYS A 150 7.45 5.39 -6.24
N LYS A 151 7.94 4.28 -6.79
CA LYS A 151 7.81 2.96 -6.18
C LYS A 151 8.82 2.79 -5.05
N SER A 152 8.39 2.15 -3.98
CA SER A 152 9.28 1.69 -2.93
C SER A 152 9.98 0.42 -3.40
N ASP A 153 11.28 0.34 -3.19
CA ASP A 153 12.09 -0.85 -3.49
C ASP A 153 12.73 -1.46 -2.22
N VAL A 154 12.56 -0.80 -1.07
CA VAL A 154 13.24 -1.15 0.18
C VAL A 154 12.25 -1.15 1.35
N ALA A 155 12.47 -2.09 2.27
CA ALA A 155 11.70 -2.18 3.50
C ALA A 155 12.02 -0.98 4.42
N THR A 156 10.99 -0.23 4.82
CA THR A 156 11.15 1.10 5.45
C THR A 156 10.53 1.13 6.85
N SER A 157 11.25 1.72 7.81
CA SER A 157 10.80 1.92 9.19
C SER A 157 9.85 3.13 9.33
N GLY A 158 9.18 3.26 10.47
CA GLY A 158 8.26 4.35 10.75
C GLY A 158 6.79 3.99 10.48
N ASN A 159 5.89 4.85 10.94
CA ASN A 159 4.46 4.61 10.86
C ASN A 159 3.89 5.37 9.68
N ILE A 160 2.98 4.76 8.92
CA ILE A 160 2.32 5.43 7.80
C ILE A 160 1.57 6.68 8.30
N SER A 161 0.93 6.57 9.46
CA SER A 161 0.21 7.64 10.15
C SER A 161 1.09 8.84 10.47
N SER A 162 2.36 8.64 10.82
CA SER A 162 3.29 9.72 11.15
C SER A 162 3.89 10.41 9.93
N PHE A 163 3.79 9.82 8.73
CA PHE A 163 4.44 10.37 7.54
C PHE A 163 3.89 11.75 7.16
N GLY A 164 4.71 12.79 7.32
CA GLY A 164 4.40 14.15 6.86
C GLY A 164 4.61 14.32 5.35
N GLU A 165 4.44 15.54 4.86
CA GLU A 165 4.64 15.87 3.43
C GLU A 165 6.01 15.44 2.93
N THR A 166 7.07 15.81 3.64
CA THR A 166 8.45 15.48 3.28
C THR A 166 8.68 13.99 3.27
N GLU A 167 8.11 13.23 4.20
CA GLU A 167 8.33 11.77 4.31
C GLU A 167 7.51 11.00 3.26
N MET A 168 6.32 11.49 2.93
CA MET A 168 5.49 10.96 1.85
C MET A 168 6.07 11.28 0.47
N GLN A 169 6.80 12.39 0.34
CA GLN A 169 7.57 12.73 -0.85
C GLN A 169 8.98 12.10 -0.85
N ALA A 170 9.56 11.82 0.33
CA ALA A 170 10.87 11.20 0.56
C ALA A 170 10.83 9.66 0.58
N TYR A 171 9.72 9.07 0.13
CA TYR A 171 9.80 7.90 -0.76
C TYR A 171 10.42 8.29 -2.12
N GLN A 172 11.53 9.04 -2.05
CA GLN A 172 12.45 9.49 -3.09
C GLN A 172 13.85 8.95 -2.78
#